data_AF-A0A517W7K3-F1
#
_entry.id   AF-A0A517W7K3-F1
#
_cell.length_a   1.000
_cell.length_b   1.000
_cell.length_c   1.000
_cell.angle_alpha   90.00
_cell.angle_beta   90.00
_cell.angle_gamma   90.00
#
_symmetry.space_group_name_H-M   'P 1'
#
loop_
_entity.id
_entity.type
_entity.pdbx_description
1 polymer ?
#
loop_
_entity_poly.entity_id
_entity_poly.type
_entity_poly.pdbx_seq_one_letter_code
_entity_poly.pdbx_strand_id
1 'polypeptide(L)'
;MFRSKTMISLCILLGTGLGCFLAHEYWTNHLQEWQEKPVIDTRHQSICFWLIYASALLATLVASWKERTSLWLSLTGITVGWFIFSLLAGPAYSFSPTATQQGLLPAEAIREQLNRQTFGMLLGAFLFLYWPEIGRFLNSLNGKHSDALTAPRSPSESHGSS
;
A
#
# COMPACT_ATOMS: atom_id res chain seq x y z
N MET A 1 -12.58 1.95 17.59
CA MET A 1 -12.26 1.37 16.27
C MET A 1 -11.86 2.43 15.24
N PHE A 2 -12.66 3.48 14.98
CA PHE A 2 -12.30 4.55 14.02
C PHE A 2 -11.00 5.29 14.33
N ARG A 3 -10.76 5.66 15.60
CA ARG A 3 -9.55 6.39 16.04
C ARG A 3 -8.26 5.61 15.76
N SER A 4 -8.33 4.29 15.87
CA SER A 4 -7.24 3.35 15.59
C SER A 4 -6.90 3.29 14.10
N LYS A 5 -7.93 3.21 13.24
CA LYS A 5 -7.76 3.20 11.78
C LYS A 5 -7.15 4.50 11.26
N THR A 6 -7.58 5.66 11.77
CA THR A 6 -6.98 6.95 11.40
C THR A 6 -5.49 6.99 11.74
N MET A 7 -5.11 6.48 12.92
CA MET A 7 -3.70 6.41 13.32
C MET A 7 -2.90 5.46 12.41
N ILE A 8 -3.45 4.28 12.09
CA ILE A 8 -2.82 3.32 11.17
C ILE A 8 -2.65 3.94 9.77
N SER A 9 -3.68 4.61 9.24
CA SER A 9 -3.61 5.31 7.96
C SER A 9 -2.53 6.40 7.94
N LEU A 10 -2.45 7.21 9.01
CA LEU A 10 -1.41 8.22 9.14
C LEU A 10 -0.02 7.61 9.20
N CYS A 11 0.16 6.51 9.93
CA CYS A 11 1.43 5.80 9.98
C CYS A 11 1.81 5.22 8.61
N ILE A 12 0.86 4.63 7.88
CA ILE A 12 1.10 4.15 6.51
C ILE A 12 1.55 5.30 5.60
N LEU A 13 0.87 6.44 5.64
CA LEU A 13 1.24 7.61 4.84
C LEU A 13 2.62 8.16 5.21
N LEU A 14 2.92 8.29 6.51
CA LEU A 14 4.22 8.77 6.98
C LEU A 14 5.35 7.79 6.64
N GLY A 15 5.12 6.49 6.82
CA GLY A 15 6.09 5.45 6.48
C GLY A 15 6.35 5.37 4.97
N THR A 16 5.30 5.41 4.16
CA THR A 16 5.42 5.43 2.70
C THR A 16 6.12 6.71 2.24
N GLY A 17 5.75 7.87 2.80
CA GLY A 17 6.40 9.15 2.49
C GLY A 17 7.89 9.18 2.84
N LEU A 18 8.25 8.64 4.02
CA LEU A 18 9.66 8.48 4.42
C LEU A 18 10.41 7.53 3.47
N GLY A 19 9.78 6.41 3.10
CA GLY A 19 10.34 5.48 2.13
C GLY A 19 10.54 6.11 0.75
N CYS A 20 9.60 6.95 0.29
CA CYS A 20 9.74 7.72 -0.95
C CYS A 20 10.87 8.73 -0.87
N PHE A 21 11.05 9.41 0.27
CA PHE A 21 12.17 10.33 0.49
C PHE A 21 13.52 9.60 0.43
N LEU A 22 13.65 8.48 1.14
CA LEU A 22 14.87 7.65 1.13
C LEU A 22 15.15 7.06 -0.25
N ALA A 23 14.11 6.60 -0.95
CA ALA A 23 14.23 6.11 -2.32
C ALA A 23 14.64 7.23 -3.27
N HIS A 24 14.13 8.44 -3.10
CA HIS A 24 14.52 9.59 -3.91
C HIS A 24 15.98 9.99 -3.69
N GLU A 25 16.44 10.03 -2.44
CA GLU A 25 17.85 10.31 -2.12
C GLU A 25 18.78 9.23 -2.67
N TYR A 26 18.42 7.95 -2.47
CA TYR A 26 19.15 6.83 -3.04
C TYR A 26 19.20 6.92 -4.57
N TRP A 27 18.06 7.20 -5.19
CA TRP A 27 17.89 7.36 -6.62
C TRP A 27 18.79 8.44 -7.21
N THR A 28 18.76 9.65 -6.64
CA THR A 28 19.55 10.79 -7.15
C THR A 28 21.05 10.51 -7.12
N ASN A 29 21.52 9.72 -6.15
CA ASN A 29 22.93 9.35 -6.02
C ASN A 29 23.40 8.26 -7.01
N HIS A 30 22.47 7.59 -7.71
CA HIS A 30 22.77 6.49 -8.63
C HIS A 30 22.35 6.79 -10.08
N LEU A 31 21.92 8.02 -10.37
CA LEU A 31 21.68 8.47 -11.73
C LEU A 31 22.99 8.54 -12.51
N GLN A 32 22.97 7.99 -13.72
CA GLN A 32 24.08 8.05 -14.67
C GLN A 32 23.61 8.77 -15.93
N GLU A 33 24.54 9.44 -16.62
CA GLU A 33 24.26 9.98 -17.94
C GLU A 33 24.66 8.96 -19.01
N TRP A 34 23.72 8.59 -19.87
CA TRP A 34 23.98 7.78 -21.05
C TRP A 34 23.33 8.44 -22.27
N GLN A 35 24.14 8.77 -23.27
CA GLN A 35 23.68 9.49 -24.48
C GLN A 35 22.86 10.75 -24.13
N GLU A 36 23.38 11.58 -23.22
CA GLU A 36 22.75 12.83 -22.74
C GLU A 36 21.39 12.64 -22.05
N LYS A 37 21.02 11.40 -21.70
CA LYS A 37 19.79 11.09 -20.97
C LYS A 37 20.12 10.51 -19.59
N PRO A 38 19.38 10.92 -18.54
CA PRO A 38 19.52 10.30 -17.23
C PRO A 38 18.97 8.86 -17.29
N VAL A 39 19.84 7.91 -17.02
CA VAL A 39 19.54 6.48 -16.94
C VAL A 39 19.95 5.92 -15.59
N ILE A 40 19.42 4.74 -15.27
CA ILE A 40 19.77 4.01 -14.07
C ILE A 40 19.71 2.51 -14.32
N ASP A 41 20.52 1.73 -13.59
CA ASP A 41 20.42 0.28 -13.59
C ASP A 41 19.10 -0.18 -12.93
N THR A 42 18.41 -1.11 -13.59
CA THR A 42 17.25 -1.86 -13.09
C THR A 42 17.41 -2.41 -11.66
N ARG A 43 18.64 -2.70 -11.22
CA ARG A 43 18.91 -3.12 -9.83
C ARG A 43 18.53 -2.04 -8.81
N HIS A 44 18.79 -0.77 -9.14
CA HIS A 44 18.47 0.35 -8.25
C HIS A 44 16.97 0.61 -8.18
N GLN A 45 16.20 0.29 -9.22
CA GLN A 45 14.73 0.29 -9.16
C GLN A 45 14.23 -0.64 -8.05
N SER A 46 14.76 -1.87 -8.00
CA SER A 46 14.36 -2.85 -6.98
C SER A 46 14.68 -2.36 -5.58
N ILE A 47 15.83 -1.71 -5.39
CA ILE A 47 16.25 -1.15 -4.10
C ILE A 47 15.33 0.01 -3.68
N CYS A 48 15.04 0.94 -4.58
CA CYS A 48 14.10 2.04 -4.32
C CYS A 48 12.71 1.53 -3.92
N PHE A 49 12.24 0.48 -4.59
CA PHE A 49 10.98 -0.17 -4.24
C PHE A 49 11.02 -0.75 -2.81
N TRP A 50 12.06 -1.53 -2.48
CA TRP A 50 12.17 -2.15 -1.16
C TRP A 50 12.28 -1.12 -0.04
N LEU A 51 12.91 0.03 -0.27
CA LEU A 51 12.91 1.14 0.67
C LEU A 51 11.48 1.64 0.96
N ILE A 52 10.70 1.92 -0.10
CA ILE A 52 9.31 2.39 0.04
C ILE A 52 8.44 1.35 0.76
N TYR A 53 8.54 0.09 0.33
CA TYR A 53 7.76 -1.01 0.86
C TYR A 53 8.09 -1.32 2.32
N ALA A 54 9.39 -1.44 2.66
CA ALA A 54 9.82 -1.72 4.02
C ALA A 54 9.45 -0.59 4.99
N SER A 55 9.56 0.68 4.58
CA SER A 55 9.15 1.81 5.41
C SER A 55 7.63 1.82 5.65
N ALA A 56 6.82 1.52 4.64
CA ALA A 56 5.38 1.40 4.80
C ALA A 56 5.00 0.24 5.73
N LEU A 57 5.64 -0.92 5.58
CA LEU A 57 5.44 -2.07 6.47
C LEU A 57 5.84 -1.78 7.91
N LEU A 58 7.01 -1.18 8.13
CA LEU A 58 7.51 -0.88 9.47
C LEU A 58 6.57 0.10 10.20
N ALA A 59 6.12 1.14 9.51
CA ALA A 59 5.18 2.10 10.09
C ALA A 59 3.83 1.46 10.42
N THR A 60 3.37 0.54 9.56
CA THR A 60 2.16 -0.25 9.80
C THR A 60 2.30 -1.15 11.02
N LEU A 61 3.43 -1.86 11.15
CA LEU A 61 3.74 -2.71 12.31
C LEU A 61 3.75 -1.90 13.61
N VAL A 62 4.41 -0.73 13.63
CA VAL A 62 4.47 0.15 14.81
C VAL A 62 3.07 0.64 15.20
N ALA A 63 2.26 1.06 14.23
CA ALA A 63 0.90 1.52 14.47
C ALA A 63 0.00 0.40 15.01
N SER A 64 0.06 -0.79 14.40
CA SER A 64 -0.75 -1.92 14.79
C SER A 64 -0.30 -2.57 16.10
N TRP A 65 0.99 -2.51 16.45
CA TRP A 65 1.49 -2.94 17.77
C TRP A 65 0.90 -2.07 18.90
N LYS A 66 0.86 -0.76 18.69
CA LYS A 66 0.29 0.19 19.66
C LYS A 66 -1.21 0.01 19.86
N GLU A 67 -1.93 -0.35 18.81
CA GLU A 67 -3.40 -0.42 18.78
C GLU A 67 -3.98 -1.84 18.98
N ARG A 68 -3.13 -2.87 19.14
CA ARG A 68 -3.48 -4.29 19.36
C ARG A 68 -4.55 -4.86 18.40
N THR A 69 -4.76 -4.24 17.24
CA THR A 69 -5.77 -4.66 16.27
C THR A 69 -5.37 -4.31 14.83
N SER A 70 -5.87 -5.10 13.88
CA SER A 70 -5.81 -4.86 12.43
C SER A 70 -4.46 -5.03 11.70
N LEU A 71 -3.41 -5.54 12.36
CA LEU A 71 -2.08 -5.77 11.77
C LEU A 71 -2.15 -6.64 10.49
N TRP A 72 -2.89 -7.75 10.55
CA TRP A 72 -3.00 -8.67 9.42
C TRP A 72 -3.74 -8.06 8.23
N LEU A 73 -4.79 -7.25 8.46
CA LEU A 73 -5.56 -6.63 7.38
C LEU A 73 -4.77 -5.56 6.64
N SER A 74 -4.00 -4.73 7.35
CA SER A 74 -3.18 -3.70 6.72
C SER A 74 -1.98 -4.31 5.99
N LEU A 75 -1.34 -5.33 6.56
CA LEU A 75 -0.29 -6.11 5.88
C LEU A 75 -0.83 -6.78 4.61
N THR A 76 -1.97 -7.47 4.67
CA THR A 76 -2.58 -8.07 3.49
C THR A 76 -2.94 -7.01 2.45
N GLY A 77 -3.47 -5.86 2.84
CA GLY A 77 -3.78 -4.76 1.93
C GLY A 77 -2.57 -4.19 1.21
N ILE A 78 -1.46 -3.96 1.93
CA ILE A 78 -0.20 -3.46 1.36
C ILE A 78 0.36 -4.49 0.37
N THR A 79 0.40 -5.78 0.74
CA THR A 79 0.96 -6.84 -0.11
C THR A 79 0.08 -7.13 -1.33
N VAL A 80 -1.24 -7.17 -1.19
CA VAL A 80 -2.18 -7.41 -2.30
C VAL A 80 -2.22 -6.21 -3.25
N GLY A 81 -2.26 -4.98 -2.71
CA GLY A 81 -2.17 -3.76 -3.51
C GLY A 81 -0.89 -3.70 -4.33
N TRP A 82 0.24 -4.06 -3.72
CA TRP A 82 1.50 -4.21 -4.43
C TRP A 82 1.44 -5.26 -5.53
N PHE A 83 0.94 -6.46 -5.24
CA PHE A 83 0.92 -7.56 -6.20
C PHE A 83 0.06 -7.23 -7.43
N ILE A 84 -1.13 -6.69 -7.22
CA ILE A 84 -2.04 -6.29 -8.30
C ILE A 84 -1.43 -5.18 -9.16
N PHE A 85 -0.87 -4.14 -8.54
CA PHE A 85 -0.29 -3.04 -9.30
C PHE A 85 1.05 -3.37 -9.93
N SER A 86 1.81 -4.32 -9.39
CA SER A 86 3.04 -4.81 -10.02
C SER A 86 2.75 -5.64 -11.27
N LEU A 87 1.64 -6.39 -11.28
CA LEU A 87 1.17 -7.12 -12.46
C LEU A 87 0.59 -6.16 -13.53
N LEU A 88 -0.07 -5.08 -13.12
CA LEU A 88 -0.68 -4.11 -14.03
C LEU A 88 0.29 -3.02 -14.50
N ALA A 89 1.34 -2.71 -13.74
CA ALA A 89 2.38 -1.74 -14.09
C ALA A 89 3.50 -2.35 -14.94
N GLY A 90 3.16 -3.30 -15.82
CA GLY A 90 4.07 -3.84 -16.82
C GLY A 90 4.80 -2.72 -17.59
N PRO A 91 6.03 -2.97 -18.06
CA PRO A 91 6.96 -1.93 -18.48
C PRO A 91 6.35 -1.12 -19.62
N ALA A 92 6.05 0.16 -19.35
CA ALA A 92 5.38 1.06 -20.28
C ALA A 92 6.26 1.53 -21.45
N TYR A 93 7.49 1.03 -21.59
CA TYR A 93 8.45 1.57 -22.54
C TYR A 93 9.18 0.51 -23.36
N SER A 94 9.05 0.65 -24.68
CA SER A 94 9.88 0.05 -25.70
C SER A 94 11.12 0.91 -25.95
N PHE A 95 12.17 0.76 -25.13
CA PHE A 95 13.49 1.35 -25.42
C PHE A 95 14.35 0.38 -26.24
N SER A 96 15.32 0.96 -26.95
CA SER A 96 16.28 0.26 -27.81
C SER A 96 16.77 -1.04 -27.18
N PRO A 97 16.76 -2.17 -27.91
CA PRO A 97 17.16 -3.48 -27.39
C PRO A 97 18.56 -3.48 -26.75
N THR A 98 19.45 -2.57 -27.16
CA THR A 98 20.80 -2.41 -26.59
C THR A 98 20.82 -1.88 -25.15
N ALA A 99 19.93 -0.94 -24.79
CA ALA A 99 19.86 -0.40 -23.43
C ALA A 99 19.20 -1.40 -22.46
N THR A 100 18.17 -2.09 -22.94
CA THR A 100 17.50 -3.20 -22.22
C THR A 100 18.43 -4.39 -22.02
N GLN A 101 19.33 -4.69 -22.97
CA GLN A 101 20.36 -5.73 -22.82
C GLN A 101 21.45 -5.38 -21.80
N GLN A 102 21.70 -4.10 -21.56
CA GLN A 102 22.64 -3.62 -20.54
C GLN A 102 22.00 -3.39 -19.16
N GLY A 103 20.68 -3.60 -19.03
CA GLY A 103 19.96 -3.39 -17.77
C GLY A 103 19.77 -1.91 -17.40
N LEU A 104 19.97 -0.99 -18.36
CA LEU A 104 19.82 0.45 -18.16
C LEU A 104 18.42 0.90 -18.62
N LEU A 105 17.70 1.58 -17.73
CA LEU A 105 16.38 2.13 -17.99
C LEU A 105 16.39 3.65 -17.83
N PRO A 106 15.52 4.37 -18.57
CA PRO A 106 15.38 5.81 -18.39
C PRO A 106 14.90 6.12 -16.98
N ALA A 107 15.49 7.16 -16.40
CA ALA A 107 15.14 7.62 -15.08
C ALA A 107 13.62 7.87 -14.92
N GLU A 108 13.00 8.53 -15.90
CA GLU A 108 11.58 8.86 -15.85
C GLU A 108 10.66 7.63 -15.89
N ALA A 109 11.05 6.58 -16.63
CA ALA A 109 10.25 5.37 -16.76
C ALA A 109 10.18 4.60 -15.43
N ILE A 110 11.32 4.47 -14.73
CA ILE A 110 11.33 3.83 -13.42
C ILE A 110 10.64 4.71 -12.37
N ARG A 111 10.82 6.04 -12.43
CA ARG A 111 10.10 6.97 -11.54
C ARG A 111 8.59 6.83 -11.68
N GLU A 112 8.09 6.74 -12.91
CA GLU A 112 6.68 6.50 -13.19
C GLU A 112 6.22 5.14 -12.64
N GLN A 113 7.01 4.09 -12.84
CA GLN A 113 6.70 2.75 -12.32
C GLN A 113 6.67 2.71 -10.79
N LEU A 114 7.65 3.32 -10.12
CA LEU A 114 7.70 3.44 -8.66
C LEU A 114 6.50 4.23 -8.13
N ASN A 115 6.11 5.32 -8.79
CA ASN A 115 4.91 6.06 -8.43
C ASN A 115 3.65 5.20 -8.55
N ARG A 116 3.45 4.50 -9.67
CA ARG A 116 2.30 3.60 -9.88
C ARG A 116 2.24 2.50 -8.82
N GLN A 117 3.38 1.89 -8.48
CA GLN A 117 3.47 0.87 -7.43
C GLN A 117 3.16 1.45 -6.04
N THR A 118 3.67 2.64 -5.75
CA THR A 118 3.42 3.35 -4.48
C THR A 118 1.94 3.69 -4.33
N PHE A 119 1.31 4.23 -5.37
CA PHE A 119 -0.13 4.47 -5.40
C PHE A 119 -0.92 3.17 -5.22
N GLY A 120 -0.51 2.10 -5.89
CA GLY A 120 -1.12 0.78 -5.76
C GLY A 120 -1.07 0.21 -4.35
N MET A 121 0.09 0.33 -3.69
CA MET A 121 0.27 -0.06 -2.29
C MET A 121 -0.65 0.74 -1.37
N LEU A 122 -0.68 2.07 -1.50
CA LEU A 122 -1.53 2.94 -0.69
C LEU A 122 -3.02 2.64 -0.90
N LEU A 123 -3.43 2.48 -2.16
CA LEU A 123 -4.81 2.15 -2.50
C LEU A 123 -5.21 0.80 -1.91
N GLY A 124 -4.39 -0.24 -2.07
CA GLY A 124 -4.65 -1.55 -1.49
C GLY A 124 -4.72 -1.51 0.04
N ALA A 125 -3.81 -0.79 0.68
CA ALA A 125 -3.79 -0.62 2.12
C ALA A 125 -5.11 0.02 2.63
N PHE A 126 -5.57 1.09 1.99
CA PHE A 126 -6.80 1.76 2.39
C PHE A 126 -8.05 0.95 2.05
N LEU A 127 -8.11 0.32 0.88
CA LEU A 127 -9.25 -0.52 0.50
C LEU A 127 -9.46 -1.66 1.51
N PHE A 128 -8.40 -2.32 1.96
CA PHE A 128 -8.50 -3.38 2.96
C PHE A 128 -8.82 -2.82 4.36
N LEU A 129 -8.19 -1.72 4.77
CA LEU A 129 -8.43 -1.12 6.08
C LEU A 129 -9.88 -0.65 6.25
N TYR A 130 -10.49 -0.15 5.18
CA TYR A 130 -11.87 0.35 5.14
C TYR A 130 -12.86 -0.62 4.47
N TRP A 131 -12.43 -1.84 4.11
CA TRP A 131 -13.28 -2.83 3.44
C TRP A 131 -14.60 -3.10 4.18
N PRO A 132 -14.61 -3.27 5.52
CA PRO A 132 -15.87 -3.48 6.24
C PRO A 132 -16.84 -2.31 6.11
N GLU A 133 -16.34 -1.07 6.12
CA GLU A 133 -17.15 0.14 5.96
C GLU A 133 -17.67 0.29 4.52
N ILE A 134 -16.82 0.01 3.52
CA ILE A 134 -17.21 -0.01 2.11
C ILE A 134 -18.32 -1.05 1.90
N GLY A 135 -18.18 -2.25 2.45
CA GLY A 135 -19.20 -3.29 2.38
C GLY A 135 -20.52 -2.88 3.04
N ARG A 136 -20.47 -2.22 4.20
CA ARG A 136 -21.68 -1.68 4.86
C ARG A 136 -22.37 -0.61 4.01
N PHE A 137 -21.61 0.31 3.43
CA PHE A 137 -22.15 1.37 2.57
C PHE A 137 -22.79 0.79 1.30
N LEU A 138 -22.15 -0.17 0.65
CA LEU A 138 -22.71 -0.84 -0.53
C LEU A 138 -23.97 -1.65 -0.17
N ASN A 139 -24.01 -2.27 1.00
CA ASN A 139 -25.20 -2.98 1.49
C ASN A 139 -26.34 -2.02 1.85
N SER A 140 -26.04 -0.83 2.38
CA SER A 140 -27.06 0.19 2.67
C SER A 140 -27.68 0.76 1.40
N LEU A 141 -26.90 0.91 0.33
CA LEU A 141 -27.41 1.29 -1.00
C LEU A 141 -28.29 0.19 -1.61
N ASN A 142 -27.97 -1.08 -1.37
CA ASN A 142 -28.76 -2.23 -1.82
C ASN A 142 -30.00 -2.52 -0.96
N GLY A 143 -30.38 -1.62 -0.04
CA GLY A 143 -31.56 -1.80 0.81
C GLY A 143 -31.47 -2.95 1.82
N LYS A 144 -30.30 -3.60 1.95
CA LYS A 144 -30.04 -4.64 2.95
C LYS A 144 -29.62 -3.97 4.25
N HIS A 145 -30.57 -3.37 4.95
CA HIS A 145 -30.40 -2.99 6.36
C HIS A 145 -30.30 -4.28 7.19
N SER A 146 -29.10 -4.84 7.30
CA SER A 146 -28.84 -5.95 8.19
C SER A 146 -28.71 -5.43 9.62
N ASP A 147 -29.86 -5.08 10.23
CA ASP A 147 -29.97 -4.83 11.67
C ASP A 147 -29.56 -6.05 12.52
N ALA A 148 -29.35 -7.21 11.88
CA ALA A 148 -29.04 -8.48 12.53
C ALA A 148 -27.60 -8.62 13.06
N LEU A 149 -26.66 -7.72 12.75
CA LEU A 149 -25.26 -7.81 13.23
C LEU A 149 -24.90 -6.78 14.31
N THR A 150 -25.84 -5.93 14.71
CA THR A 150 -25.65 -4.90 15.76
C THR A 150 -26.76 -4.92 16.81
N ALA A 151 -27.59 -5.96 16.91
CA ALA A 151 -28.40 -6.14 18.10
C ALA A 151 -27.44 -6.35 19.29
N PRO A 152 -27.37 -5.43 20.28
CA PRO A 152 -26.75 -5.77 21.56
C PRO A 152 -27.51 -7.00 22.06
N ARG A 153 -26.80 -8.07 22.47
CA ARG A 153 -27.44 -9.17 23.19
C ARG A 153 -28.18 -8.54 24.37
N SER A 154 -29.52 -8.60 24.33
CA SER A 154 -30.38 -8.10 25.40
C SER A 154 -29.99 -8.80 26.70
N PRO A 155 -29.76 -8.08 27.81
CA PRO A 155 -29.38 -8.67 29.10
C PRO A 155 -30.60 -9.29 29.82
N SER A 156 -31.44 -10.02 29.08
CA SER A 156 -32.68 -10.61 29.58
C SER A 156 -32.67 -12.14 29.54
N GLU A 157 -31.52 -12.76 29.81
CA GLU A 157 -31.43 -14.16 30.28
C GLU A 157 -31.29 -14.20 31.82
N SER A 158 -31.84 -13.21 32.52
CA SER A 158 -32.14 -13.31 33.95
C SER A 158 -33.65 -13.37 34.12
N HIS A 159 -34.22 -14.57 34.18
CA HIS A 159 -35.29 -14.98 35.10
C HIS A 159 -35.95 -16.29 34.64
N GLY A 160 -35.71 -17.36 35.41
CA GLY A 160 -36.76 -18.18 36.01
C GLY A 160 -37.54 -19.19 35.15
N SER A 161 -37.23 -20.47 35.35
CA SER A 161 -38.19 -21.59 35.36
C SER A 161 -37.43 -22.84 35.84
N SER A 162 -37.83 -23.63 36.83
CA SER A 162 -38.89 -23.63 37.84
C SER A 162 -38.45 -24.58 38.95
#